data_AF-A0A6L3F8D1-F1
#
_entry.id   AF-A0A6L3F8D1-F1
#
_cell.length_a   1.000
_cell.length_b   1.000
_cell.length_c   1.000
_cell.angle_alpha   90.00
_cell.angle_beta   90.00
_cell.angle_gamma   90.00
#
_symmetry.space_group_name_H-M   'P 1'
#
loop_
_entity.id
_entity.type
_entity.pdbx_description
1 polymer ?
#
loop_
_entity_poly.entity_id
_entity_poly.type
_entity_poly.pdbx_seq_one_letter_code
_entity_poly.pdbx_strand_id
1 'polypeptide(L)'
;MAYSNCAHGRRRSQYHPLFLSIFAVSGCPTGCLLMTAKKVSFTQLTHDVVYASAIPLTFNEIMERVNSITPITTKNPKNTIRNAVTQSRMIVSTGDGRFGWKPRLINGSIIRHTIQTAELKQNRLYWDHDMQDAICPTFFASKKYDDRSPVQVKLPDGNTSSFSLEMFSRGIWGSPATSDFWDWFHSLHANPGDHLLFEVIDGEAKKYRVILERRTDRDEETIANRNQKLIEVGLKLLKRPYGISDWDFTTYLLATGFYRHPVPPDPIQELWHEDAMAPILHGKESESEQPKPESLATNFFGQEAQEYTFDEPPDLPREYNPDYGRRHARKSRNARHNSITSFQLRVNHRALPEVWRDLELAEDNTLEDLHLTIQSAFSWWDDHLYSFYLSGSRRDRNTEIGSPWSDTSIHTHQVQMAQLDLQEGQTFLYFFDYGDSHEFDVTVLKINPLASKADYPRILDYRGQAPPQYPDIDEKTGEMSWDPYRHWQS
;
A
#
# COMPACT_ATOMS: atom_id res chain seq x y z
N MET A 1 -13.11 -0.77 -54.67
CA MET A 1 -13.14 0.45 -53.84
C MET A 1 -13.19 -0.02 -52.39
N ALA A 2 -12.03 -0.24 -51.75
CA ALA A 2 -11.39 0.69 -50.79
C ALA A 2 -12.35 1.01 -49.61
N TYR A 3 -12.04 0.71 -48.35
CA TYR A 3 -10.77 0.97 -47.66
C TYR A 3 -10.37 -0.13 -46.67
N SER A 4 -9.07 -0.44 -46.71
CA SER A 4 -8.31 -1.28 -45.77
C SER A 4 -7.49 -0.34 -44.87
N ASN A 5 -7.53 -0.56 -43.55
CA ASN A 5 -6.76 0.21 -42.59
C ASN A 5 -5.33 -0.35 -42.47
N CYS A 6 -4.37 0.55 -42.66
CA CYS A 6 -2.93 0.29 -42.60
C CYS A 6 -2.46 -0.03 -41.19
N ALA A 7 -1.82 -1.20 -41.05
CA ALA A 7 -0.86 -1.46 -39.99
C ALA A 7 0.47 -0.77 -40.34
N HIS A 8 1.04 -0.02 -39.40
CA HIS A 8 2.43 0.41 -39.45
C HIS A 8 3.15 -0.14 -38.22
N GLY A 9 4.08 -1.06 -38.48
CA GLY A 9 4.89 -1.70 -37.46
C GLY A 9 5.78 -0.71 -36.70
N ARG A 10 5.84 -0.88 -35.38
CA ARG A 10 6.89 -0.30 -34.55
C ARG A 10 7.88 -1.39 -34.15
N ARG A 11 9.15 -1.06 -34.39
CA ARG A 11 10.33 -1.93 -34.30
C ARG A 11 10.57 -2.41 -32.87
N ARG A 12 10.93 -3.69 -32.75
CA ARG A 12 11.55 -4.31 -31.58
C ARG A 12 12.87 -3.60 -31.25
N SER A 13 13.04 -3.14 -30.01
CA SER A 13 14.33 -2.71 -29.47
C SER A 13 14.99 -3.91 -28.80
N GLN A 14 15.90 -4.58 -29.51
CA GLN A 14 16.81 -5.56 -28.92
C GLN A 14 17.96 -4.82 -28.23
N TYR A 15 18.22 -5.13 -26.96
CA TYR A 15 19.37 -4.64 -26.23
C TYR A 15 20.63 -5.41 -26.66
N HIS A 16 21.66 -4.68 -27.12
CA HIS A 16 23.04 -5.16 -27.27
C HIS A 16 23.91 -4.41 -26.24
N PRO A 17 24.78 -5.08 -25.48
CA PRO A 17 25.62 -4.41 -24.49
C PRO A 17 26.76 -3.65 -25.20
N LEU A 18 26.89 -2.35 -24.89
CA LEU A 18 28.00 -1.52 -25.35
C LEU A 18 29.29 -1.87 -24.58
N PHE A 19 30.17 -2.64 -25.22
CA PHE A 19 31.58 -2.77 -24.84
C PHE A 19 32.31 -1.45 -25.20
N LEU A 20 32.85 -0.74 -24.21
CA LEU A 20 33.82 0.34 -24.47
C LEU A 20 35.14 -0.28 -24.94
N SER A 21 35.45 -0.14 -26.23
CA SER A 21 36.80 -0.34 -26.78
C SER A 21 37.45 1.02 -26.95
N ILE A 22 38.51 1.31 -26.18
CA ILE A 22 39.33 2.51 -26.33
C ILE A 22 40.43 2.20 -27.35
N PHE A 23 40.31 2.74 -28.57
CA PHE A 23 41.43 2.83 -29.50
C PHE A 23 42.06 4.22 -29.43
N ALA A 24 43.39 4.24 -29.34
CA ALA A 24 44.22 5.43 -29.34
C ALA A 24 44.05 6.26 -30.63
N VAL A 25 44.02 7.59 -30.49
CA VAL A 25 44.01 8.51 -31.63
C VAL A 25 45.31 9.32 -31.64
N SER A 26 46.09 9.13 -32.69
CA SER A 26 47.13 10.05 -33.14
C SER A 26 46.55 11.02 -34.19
N GLY A 27 46.73 12.33 -33.99
CA GLY A 27 46.99 13.29 -35.07
C GLY A 27 45.83 14.15 -35.64
N CYS A 28 45.66 15.36 -35.05
CA CYS A 28 45.43 16.67 -35.71
C CYS A 28 44.11 16.94 -36.52
N PRO A 29 43.74 18.21 -36.85
CA PRO A 29 42.84 19.00 -36.02
C PRO A 29 41.64 19.63 -36.79
N THR A 30 40.86 20.42 -36.05
CA THR A 30 39.86 21.43 -36.47
C THR A 30 38.50 20.94 -36.98
N GLY A 31 37.53 20.96 -36.06
CA GLY A 31 36.11 20.87 -36.34
C GLY A 31 35.33 20.99 -35.03
N CYS A 32 34.97 22.21 -34.66
CA CYS A 32 34.23 22.53 -33.45
C CYS A 32 32.83 21.89 -33.50
N LEU A 33 32.65 20.73 -32.86
CA LEU A 33 31.35 20.22 -32.46
C LEU A 33 31.38 20.12 -30.93
N LEU A 34 30.83 21.15 -30.26
CA LEU A 34 30.54 21.11 -28.83
C LEU A 34 29.45 20.04 -28.59
N MET A 35 29.88 18.78 -28.47
CA MET A 35 29.07 17.76 -27.83
C MET A 35 29.05 18.09 -26.34
N THR A 36 27.92 18.59 -25.86
CA THR A 36 27.67 18.78 -24.42
C THR A 36 27.92 17.46 -23.70
N ALA A 37 28.97 17.41 -22.88
CA ALA A 37 29.27 16.25 -22.05
C ALA A 37 28.06 15.94 -21.17
N LYS A 38 27.41 14.79 -21.41
CA LYS A 38 26.22 14.36 -20.68
C LYS A 38 26.59 14.27 -19.19
N LYS A 39 25.96 15.09 -18.35
CA LYS A 39 26.22 15.17 -16.90
C LYS A 39 26.05 13.78 -16.29
N VAL A 40 27.09 13.26 -15.63
CA VAL A 40 27.07 11.92 -15.03
C VAL A 40 26.14 11.94 -13.81
N SER A 41 25.18 11.01 -13.78
CA SER A 41 24.32 10.78 -12.61
C SER A 41 24.96 9.72 -11.73
N PHE A 42 25.48 10.12 -10.56
CA PHE A 42 26.04 9.18 -9.59
C PHE A 42 25.00 8.18 -9.08
N THR A 43 23.71 8.56 -9.05
CA THR A 43 22.62 7.62 -8.76
C THR A 43 22.54 6.52 -9.82
N GLN A 44 22.52 6.88 -11.10
CA GLN A 44 22.47 5.86 -12.17
C GLN A 44 23.72 4.98 -12.15
N LEU A 45 24.90 5.59 -12.00
CA LEU A 45 26.16 4.84 -11.94
C LEU A 45 26.21 3.86 -10.76
N THR A 46 25.65 4.24 -9.61
CA THR A 46 25.52 3.35 -8.44
C THR A 46 24.65 2.14 -8.77
N HIS A 47 23.51 2.34 -9.46
CA HIS A 47 22.69 1.21 -9.93
C HIS A 47 23.44 0.33 -10.91
N ASP A 48 24.14 0.91 -11.88
CA ASP A 48 24.88 0.15 -12.89
C ASP A 48 25.99 -0.70 -12.25
N VAL A 49 26.69 -0.18 -11.24
CA VAL A 49 27.72 -0.91 -10.47
C VAL A 49 27.14 -2.09 -9.71
N VAL A 50 26.00 -1.90 -9.03
CA VAL A 50 25.34 -3.00 -8.29
C VAL A 50 24.72 -4.00 -9.26
N TYR A 51 24.15 -3.53 -10.37
CA TYR A 51 23.58 -4.36 -11.42
C TYR A 51 24.65 -5.22 -12.14
N ALA A 52 25.84 -4.70 -12.37
CA ALA A 52 26.93 -5.46 -12.98
C ALA A 52 27.55 -6.50 -12.04
N SER A 53 27.34 -6.39 -10.72
CA SER A 53 27.91 -7.31 -9.75
C SER A 53 27.04 -8.54 -9.55
N ALA A 54 27.59 -9.74 -9.82
CA ALA A 54 26.90 -11.00 -9.55
C ALA A 54 26.69 -11.27 -8.05
N ILE A 55 27.56 -10.71 -7.19
CA ILE A 55 27.51 -10.88 -5.72
C ILE A 55 27.17 -9.56 -5.00
N PRO A 56 26.60 -9.63 -3.79
CA PRO A 56 26.32 -8.44 -2.98
C PRO A 56 27.61 -7.70 -2.57
N LEU A 57 27.57 -6.38 -2.64
CA LEU A 57 28.69 -5.50 -2.37
C LEU A 57 28.51 -4.76 -1.06
N THR A 58 29.58 -4.55 -0.33
CA THR A 58 29.63 -3.59 0.79
C THR A 58 29.51 -2.16 0.26
N PHE A 59 29.10 -1.23 1.13
CA PHE A 59 29.02 0.19 0.80
C PHE A 59 30.36 0.76 0.28
N ASN A 60 31.49 0.34 0.86
CA ASN A 60 32.81 0.80 0.44
C ASN A 60 33.18 0.28 -0.95
N GLU A 61 32.91 -0.99 -1.25
CA GLU A 61 33.14 -1.56 -2.58
C GLU A 61 32.30 -0.86 -3.66
N ILE A 62 31.04 -0.50 -3.36
CA ILE A 62 30.20 0.29 -4.26
C ILE A 62 30.85 1.64 -4.52
N MET A 63 31.29 2.33 -3.46
CA MET A 63 31.92 3.65 -3.58
C MET A 63 33.20 3.63 -4.41
N GLU A 64 34.07 2.65 -4.16
CA GLU A 64 35.33 2.47 -4.90
C GLU A 64 35.07 2.21 -6.39
N ARG A 65 34.09 1.36 -6.71
CA ARG A 65 33.71 1.05 -8.11
C ARG A 65 33.06 2.23 -8.82
N VAL A 66 32.21 3.01 -8.16
CA VAL A 66 31.66 4.23 -8.76
C VAL A 66 32.78 5.23 -9.00
N ASN A 67 33.65 5.45 -8.01
CA ASN A 67 34.74 6.42 -8.09
C ASN A 67 35.80 6.06 -9.14
N SER A 68 36.01 4.76 -9.42
CA SER A 68 36.92 4.31 -10.48
C SER A 68 36.39 4.56 -11.89
N ILE A 69 35.06 4.60 -12.07
CA ILE A 69 34.44 4.93 -13.35
C ILE A 69 34.38 6.45 -13.55
N THR A 70 33.98 7.20 -12.52
CA THR A 70 33.95 8.67 -12.55
C THR A 70 34.23 9.20 -11.14
N PRO A 71 35.28 10.02 -10.95
CA PRO A 71 35.58 10.61 -9.64
C PRO A 71 34.38 11.35 -9.07
N ILE A 72 34.03 11.09 -7.81
CA ILE A 72 32.85 11.68 -7.17
C ILE A 72 33.18 13.12 -6.73
N THR A 73 32.73 14.11 -7.49
CA THR A 73 33.07 15.52 -7.28
C THR A 73 32.06 16.28 -6.40
N THR A 74 31.12 15.59 -5.74
CA THR A 74 30.09 16.23 -4.91
C THR A 74 30.68 16.70 -3.57
N LYS A 75 30.03 17.68 -2.92
CA LYS A 75 30.48 18.20 -1.60
C LYS A 75 30.56 17.12 -0.52
N ASN A 76 29.72 16.08 -0.61
CA ASN A 76 29.71 14.95 0.31
C ASN A 76 29.55 13.63 -0.46
N PRO A 77 30.66 13.06 -0.96
CA PRO A 77 30.64 11.84 -1.79
C PRO A 77 29.97 10.66 -1.08
N LYS A 78 30.18 10.52 0.24
CA LYS A 78 29.57 9.45 1.03
C LYS A 78 28.06 9.54 1.06
N ASN A 79 27.51 10.72 1.31
CA ASN A 79 26.06 10.90 1.31
C ASN A 79 25.45 10.74 -0.09
N THR A 80 26.16 11.13 -1.15
CA THR A 80 25.67 10.91 -2.52
C THR A 80 25.44 9.44 -2.83
N ILE A 81 26.41 8.57 -2.53
CA ILE A 81 26.27 7.11 -2.76
C ILE A 81 25.28 6.50 -1.77
N ARG A 82 25.28 6.94 -0.51
CA ARG A 82 24.32 6.46 0.49
C ARG A 82 22.89 6.71 0.03
N ASN A 83 22.56 7.92 -0.40
CA ASN A 83 21.23 8.27 -0.88
C ASN A 83 20.85 7.44 -2.12
N ALA A 84 21.79 7.21 -3.05
CA ALA A 84 21.54 6.36 -4.22
C ALA A 84 21.23 4.90 -3.87
N VAL A 85 21.85 4.37 -2.82
CA VAL A 85 21.57 3.02 -2.31
C VAL A 85 20.26 2.98 -1.53
N THR A 86 20.07 3.88 -0.56
CA THR A 86 18.93 3.84 0.39
C THR A 86 17.59 4.22 -0.23
N GLN A 87 17.59 5.04 -1.28
CA GLN A 87 16.37 5.45 -2.00
C GLN A 87 16.01 4.49 -3.15
N SER A 88 16.82 3.46 -3.40
CA SER A 88 16.60 2.53 -4.49
C SER A 88 15.67 1.39 -4.08
N ARG A 89 14.63 1.14 -4.88
CA ARG A 89 13.79 -0.06 -4.76
C ARG A 89 14.43 -1.31 -5.37
N MET A 90 15.51 -1.16 -6.15
CA MET A 90 16.21 -2.27 -6.81
C MET A 90 17.48 -2.69 -6.10
N ILE A 91 18.11 -1.80 -5.32
CA ILE A 91 19.29 -2.09 -4.51
C ILE A 91 18.79 -2.32 -3.09
N VAL A 92 18.86 -3.56 -2.61
CA VAL A 92 18.34 -3.93 -1.29
C VAL A 92 19.43 -4.50 -0.42
N SER A 93 19.30 -4.30 0.89
CA SER A 93 20.25 -4.79 1.89
C SER A 93 20.09 -6.29 2.12
N THR A 94 21.19 -7.01 2.25
CA THR A 94 21.23 -8.43 2.63
C THR A 94 21.30 -8.64 4.15
N GLY A 95 21.19 -7.58 4.95
CA GLY A 95 21.16 -7.64 6.42
C GLY A 95 22.54 -7.77 7.10
N ASP A 96 23.58 -8.12 6.35
CA ASP A 96 24.97 -8.28 6.79
C ASP A 96 25.88 -7.09 6.40
N GLY A 97 25.27 -5.96 6.04
CA GLY A 97 25.98 -4.74 5.61
C GLY A 97 26.37 -4.73 4.12
N ARG A 98 25.91 -5.72 3.34
CA ARG A 98 26.03 -5.73 1.88
C ARG A 98 24.70 -5.36 1.20
N PHE A 99 24.80 -5.04 -0.07
CA PHE A 99 23.71 -4.61 -0.93
C PHE A 99 23.79 -5.34 -2.26
N GLY A 100 22.65 -5.78 -2.77
CA GLY A 100 22.57 -6.49 -4.04
C GLY A 100 21.37 -6.06 -4.87
N TRP A 101 21.32 -6.56 -6.10
CA TRP A 101 20.21 -6.32 -7.01
C TRP A 101 19.06 -7.26 -6.68
N LYS A 102 17.89 -6.69 -6.38
CA LYS A 102 16.74 -7.41 -5.81
C LYS A 102 16.34 -8.67 -6.61
N PRO A 103 16.10 -8.63 -7.95
CA PRO A 103 15.77 -9.84 -8.72
C PRO A 103 16.78 -10.99 -8.61
N ARG A 104 18.07 -10.73 -8.37
CA ARG A 104 19.07 -11.78 -8.14
C ARG A 104 19.08 -12.28 -6.72
N LEU A 105 18.83 -11.39 -5.77
CA LEU A 105 18.80 -11.75 -4.35
C LEU A 105 17.64 -12.68 -4.01
N ILE A 106 16.54 -12.66 -4.77
CA ILE A 106 15.42 -13.56 -4.49
C ILE A 106 15.65 -15.00 -4.98
N ASN A 107 16.70 -15.27 -5.77
CA ASN A 107 16.99 -16.61 -6.29
C ASN A 107 17.16 -17.64 -5.17
N GLY A 108 16.60 -18.83 -5.40
CA GLY A 108 16.55 -19.94 -4.44
C GLY A 108 15.53 -19.78 -3.33
N SER A 109 14.75 -18.69 -3.30
CA SER A 109 13.63 -18.54 -2.37
C SER A 109 12.52 -19.52 -2.74
N ILE A 110 11.97 -20.19 -1.74
CA ILE A 110 10.75 -21.01 -1.87
C ILE A 110 9.65 -20.31 -1.07
N ILE A 111 8.51 -20.04 -1.71
CA ILE A 111 7.38 -19.32 -1.13
C ILE A 111 6.16 -20.24 -1.15
N ARG A 112 5.46 -20.33 -0.02
CA ARG A 112 4.25 -21.14 0.12
C ARG A 112 3.03 -20.28 -0.20
N HIS A 113 2.12 -20.84 -0.99
CA HIS A 113 0.81 -20.28 -1.27
C HIS A 113 -0.27 -21.28 -0.86
N THR A 114 -1.21 -20.88 -0.01
CA THR A 114 -2.32 -21.74 0.41
C THR A 114 -3.46 -21.64 -0.58
N ILE A 115 -3.89 -22.79 -1.12
CA ILE A 115 -4.96 -22.85 -2.12
C ILE A 115 -6.30 -22.51 -1.47
N GLN A 116 -6.98 -21.51 -2.02
CA GLN A 116 -8.29 -21.08 -1.53
C GLN A 116 -9.44 -21.65 -2.37
N THR A 117 -10.60 -21.81 -1.76
CA THR A 117 -11.82 -22.27 -2.44
C THR A 117 -12.21 -21.38 -3.63
N ALA A 118 -11.99 -20.07 -3.53
CA ALA A 118 -12.29 -19.12 -4.60
C ALA A 118 -11.41 -19.35 -5.84
N GLU A 119 -10.15 -19.69 -5.65
CA GLU A 119 -9.18 -19.93 -6.72
C GLU A 119 -9.58 -21.12 -7.58
N LEU A 120 -10.01 -22.21 -6.93
CA LEU A 120 -10.51 -23.41 -7.60
C LEU A 120 -11.73 -23.15 -8.46
N LYS A 121 -12.62 -22.25 -8.01
CA LYS A 121 -13.86 -21.91 -8.72
C LYS A 121 -13.62 -20.95 -9.89
N GLN A 122 -12.67 -20.05 -9.74
CA GLN A 122 -12.47 -18.93 -10.65
C GLN A 122 -11.28 -19.12 -11.61
N ASN A 123 -10.48 -20.16 -11.41
CA ASN A 123 -9.22 -20.37 -12.11
C ASN A 123 -8.34 -19.11 -12.06
N ARG A 124 -8.14 -18.59 -10.85
CA ARG A 124 -7.26 -17.45 -10.54
C ARG A 124 -6.49 -17.76 -9.29
N LEU A 125 -5.22 -17.39 -9.24
CA LEU A 125 -4.42 -17.43 -8.02
C LEU A 125 -4.31 -16.03 -7.45
N TYR A 126 -4.50 -15.88 -6.15
CA TYR A 126 -4.39 -14.63 -5.40
C TYR A 126 -3.04 -14.58 -4.70
N TRP A 127 -2.30 -13.48 -4.82
CA TRP A 127 -0.94 -13.39 -4.31
C TRP A 127 -0.85 -12.60 -3.02
N ASP A 128 -0.27 -13.25 -2.02
CA ASP A 128 0.27 -12.59 -0.85
C ASP A 128 1.42 -11.64 -1.22
N HIS A 129 1.74 -10.70 -0.32
CA HIS A 129 2.74 -9.66 -0.56
C HIS A 129 4.13 -10.20 -0.91
N ASP A 130 4.56 -11.31 -0.30
CA ASP A 130 5.86 -11.93 -0.58
C ASP A 130 5.88 -12.58 -1.96
N MET A 131 4.80 -13.25 -2.35
CA MET A 131 4.67 -13.85 -3.67
C MET A 131 4.54 -12.79 -4.77
N GLN A 132 3.76 -11.72 -4.53
CA GLN A 132 3.68 -10.58 -5.43
C GLN A 132 5.04 -9.93 -5.63
N ASP A 133 5.80 -9.73 -4.55
CA ASP A 133 7.13 -9.15 -4.60
C ASP A 133 8.15 -10.08 -5.30
N ALA A 134 7.99 -11.38 -5.15
CA ALA A 134 8.83 -12.36 -5.82
C ALA A 134 8.54 -12.46 -7.33
N ILE A 135 7.27 -12.46 -7.75
CA ILE A 135 6.88 -12.51 -9.18
C ILE A 135 7.19 -11.20 -9.89
N CYS A 136 7.03 -10.06 -9.21
CA CYS A 136 7.27 -8.73 -9.75
C CYS A 136 8.19 -7.91 -8.84
N PRO A 137 9.49 -8.24 -8.76
CA PRO A 137 10.44 -7.51 -7.91
C PRO A 137 10.63 -6.04 -8.30
N THR A 138 10.16 -5.67 -9.50
CA THR A 138 10.17 -4.32 -10.06
C THR A 138 8.88 -3.54 -9.78
N PHE A 139 7.91 -4.11 -9.04
CA PHE A 139 6.56 -3.53 -8.86
C PHE A 139 6.56 -2.08 -8.39
N PHE A 140 7.42 -1.74 -7.41
CA PHE A 140 7.60 -0.37 -6.89
C PHE A 140 8.80 0.36 -7.51
N ALA A 141 9.48 -0.25 -8.47
CA ALA A 141 10.66 0.35 -9.06
C ALA A 141 10.26 1.57 -9.92
N SER A 142 11.18 2.53 -10.02
CA SER A 142 11.01 3.65 -10.95
C SER A 142 10.77 3.15 -12.37
N LYS A 143 9.99 3.90 -13.17
CA LYS A 143 9.59 3.56 -14.56
C LYS A 143 10.71 3.02 -15.47
N LYS A 144 11.97 3.40 -15.24
CA LYS A 144 13.13 2.87 -15.98
C LYS A 144 13.43 1.38 -15.76
N TYR A 145 12.93 0.79 -14.68
CA TYR A 145 13.10 -0.63 -14.34
C TYR A 145 11.76 -1.37 -14.34
N ASP A 146 10.67 -0.72 -14.74
CA ASP A 146 9.34 -1.31 -14.76
C ASP A 146 9.32 -2.48 -15.76
N ASP A 147 9.07 -3.67 -15.25
CA ASP A 147 8.96 -4.89 -16.04
C ASP A 147 7.88 -5.77 -15.44
N ARG A 148 6.67 -5.64 -15.99
CA ARG A 148 5.49 -6.45 -15.64
C ARG A 148 5.27 -7.64 -16.57
N SER A 149 6.27 -8.02 -17.36
CA SER A 149 6.15 -9.21 -18.21
C SER A 149 5.89 -10.47 -17.36
N PRO A 150 5.10 -11.42 -17.85
CA PRO A 150 4.76 -12.64 -17.11
C PRO A 150 5.98 -13.47 -16.73
N VAL A 151 5.92 -14.09 -15.56
CA VAL A 151 6.92 -15.09 -15.16
C VAL A 151 6.64 -16.44 -15.81
N GLN A 152 7.69 -17.21 -16.02
CA GLN A 152 7.63 -18.55 -16.63
C GLN A 152 7.79 -19.59 -15.52
N VAL A 153 6.72 -20.34 -15.25
CA VAL A 153 6.65 -21.32 -14.16
C VAL A 153 6.71 -22.72 -14.74
N LYS A 154 7.76 -23.47 -14.39
CA LYS A 154 7.91 -24.88 -14.78
C LYS A 154 7.06 -25.76 -13.88
N LEU A 155 6.24 -26.60 -14.51
CA LEU A 155 5.38 -27.59 -13.86
C LEU A 155 6.12 -28.94 -13.72
N PRO A 156 5.71 -29.81 -12.78
CA PRO A 156 6.33 -31.14 -12.58
C PRO A 156 6.25 -32.08 -13.77
N ASP A 157 5.25 -31.92 -14.65
CA ASP A 157 5.10 -32.71 -15.88
C ASP A 157 6.09 -32.30 -17.00
N GLY A 158 6.88 -31.24 -16.76
CA GLY A 158 7.86 -30.71 -17.69
C GLY A 158 7.37 -29.52 -18.53
N ASN A 159 6.07 -29.21 -18.50
CA ASN A 159 5.50 -28.07 -19.19
C ASN A 159 5.87 -26.75 -18.50
N THR A 160 5.68 -25.63 -19.22
CA THR A 160 5.91 -24.28 -18.68
C THR A 160 4.65 -23.45 -18.89
N SER A 161 4.16 -22.86 -17.80
CA SER A 161 3.01 -21.96 -17.82
C SER A 161 3.44 -20.53 -17.54
N SER A 162 2.71 -19.57 -18.09
CA SER A 162 2.97 -18.15 -17.99
C SER A 162 2.05 -17.50 -16.96
N PHE A 163 2.62 -16.76 -16.01
CA PHE A 163 1.90 -16.14 -14.90
C PHE A 163 2.05 -14.62 -14.99
N SER A 164 1.00 -13.94 -15.48
CA SER A 164 0.90 -12.49 -15.47
C SER A 164 0.52 -12.00 -14.08
N LEU A 165 1.11 -10.89 -13.63
CA LEU A 165 0.64 -10.21 -12.42
C LEU A 165 -0.48 -9.24 -12.81
N GLU A 166 -1.69 -9.51 -12.35
CA GLU A 166 -2.89 -8.75 -12.64
C GLU A 166 -3.55 -8.27 -11.36
N MET A 167 -4.17 -7.09 -11.41
CA MET A 167 -4.99 -6.58 -10.32
C MET A 167 -6.43 -6.97 -10.61
N PHE A 168 -6.98 -7.89 -9.83
CA PHE A 168 -8.36 -8.34 -9.99
C PHE A 168 -9.36 -7.37 -9.35
N SER A 169 -8.95 -6.73 -8.25
CA SER A 169 -9.64 -5.61 -7.61
C SER A 169 -8.63 -4.76 -6.84
N ARG A 170 -9.05 -3.62 -6.29
CA ARG A 170 -8.13 -2.69 -5.58
C ARG A 170 -7.41 -3.43 -4.45
N GLY A 171 -6.08 -3.53 -4.55
CA GLY A 171 -5.24 -4.21 -3.56
C GLY A 171 -5.19 -5.73 -3.68
N ILE A 172 -6.04 -6.35 -4.51
CA ILE A 172 -6.04 -7.80 -4.76
C ILE A 172 -5.30 -8.08 -6.06
N TRP A 173 -4.09 -8.63 -5.90
CA TRP A 173 -3.23 -9.02 -7.00
C TRP A 173 -3.20 -10.52 -7.16
N GLY A 174 -2.98 -10.98 -8.38
CA GLY A 174 -3.06 -12.39 -8.68
C GLY A 174 -2.58 -12.73 -10.09
N SER A 175 -2.74 -13.99 -10.47
CA SER A 175 -2.49 -14.47 -11.82
C SER A 175 -3.66 -15.33 -12.30
N PRO A 176 -4.22 -15.06 -13.50
CA PRO A 176 -5.22 -15.95 -14.08
C PRO A 176 -4.63 -17.28 -14.56
N ALA A 177 -3.28 -17.39 -14.64
CA ALA A 177 -2.50 -18.52 -15.16
C ALA A 177 -2.99 -19.06 -16.53
N THR A 178 -2.24 -19.95 -17.17
CA THR A 178 -2.67 -20.53 -18.46
C THR A 178 -3.58 -21.75 -18.26
N SER A 179 -4.32 -22.13 -19.30
CA SER A 179 -5.07 -23.40 -19.31
C SER A 179 -4.19 -24.59 -18.95
N ASP A 180 -2.95 -24.63 -19.45
CA ASP A 180 -2.01 -25.72 -19.18
C ASP A 180 -1.70 -25.87 -17.68
N PHE A 181 -1.62 -24.76 -16.94
CA PHE A 181 -1.47 -24.82 -15.48
C PHE A 181 -2.73 -25.38 -14.83
N TRP A 182 -3.91 -24.88 -15.20
CA TRP A 182 -5.16 -25.32 -14.59
C TRP A 182 -5.47 -26.78 -14.92
N ASP A 183 -5.17 -27.25 -16.13
CA ASP A 183 -5.33 -28.66 -16.52
C ASP A 183 -4.42 -29.56 -15.69
N TRP A 184 -3.14 -29.21 -15.54
CA TRP A 184 -2.21 -29.89 -14.65
C TRP A 184 -2.73 -29.88 -13.21
N PHE A 185 -3.10 -28.71 -12.71
CA PHE A 185 -3.51 -28.52 -11.32
C PHE A 185 -4.79 -29.30 -10.98
N HIS A 186 -5.81 -29.25 -11.85
CA HIS A 186 -7.05 -30.03 -11.70
C HIS A 186 -6.81 -31.53 -11.76
N SER A 187 -5.82 -31.99 -12.53
CA SER A 187 -5.43 -33.41 -12.57
C SER A 187 -4.87 -33.94 -11.25
N LEU A 188 -4.38 -33.05 -10.38
CA LEU A 188 -3.86 -33.42 -9.06
C LEU A 188 -4.97 -33.62 -8.04
N HIS A 189 -6.21 -33.20 -8.31
CA HIS A 189 -7.31 -33.22 -7.34
C HIS A 189 -6.91 -32.56 -6.00
N ALA A 190 -6.35 -31.35 -6.08
CA ALA A 190 -5.99 -30.55 -4.90
C ALA A 190 -7.25 -30.08 -4.15
N ASN A 191 -7.18 -30.03 -2.82
CA ASN A 191 -8.25 -29.53 -1.98
C ASN A 191 -7.96 -28.09 -1.52
N PRO A 192 -8.98 -27.28 -1.18
CA PRO A 192 -8.76 -26.06 -0.42
C PRO A 192 -7.93 -26.34 0.84
N GLY A 193 -6.91 -25.52 1.08
CA GLY A 193 -5.95 -25.70 2.17
C GLY A 193 -4.78 -26.63 1.87
N ASP A 194 -4.69 -27.25 0.68
CA ASP A 194 -3.41 -27.71 0.14
C ASP A 194 -2.55 -26.50 -0.30
N HIS A 195 -1.29 -26.71 -0.63
CA HIS A 195 -0.35 -25.61 -0.86
C HIS A 195 0.41 -25.75 -2.18
N LEU A 196 0.74 -24.62 -2.80
CA LEU A 196 1.68 -24.53 -3.90
C LEU A 196 2.99 -23.94 -3.38
N LEU A 197 4.11 -24.62 -3.65
CA LEU A 197 5.44 -24.10 -3.32
C LEU A 197 6.11 -23.57 -4.57
N PHE A 198 6.33 -22.25 -4.61
CA PHE A 198 6.97 -21.56 -5.71
C PHE A 198 8.44 -21.32 -5.40
N GLU A 199 9.31 -21.89 -6.22
CA GLU A 199 10.75 -21.67 -6.15
C GLU A 199 11.19 -20.69 -7.23
N VAL A 200 11.95 -19.67 -6.81
CA VAL A 200 12.58 -18.71 -7.71
C VAL A 200 13.87 -19.30 -8.26
N ILE A 201 13.85 -19.78 -9.50
CA ILE A 201 15.05 -20.35 -10.15
C ILE A 201 15.97 -19.22 -10.63
N ASP A 202 15.40 -18.21 -11.28
CA ASP A 202 16.10 -17.03 -11.77
C ASP A 202 15.12 -15.85 -11.86
N GLY A 203 15.17 -14.95 -10.88
CA GLY A 203 14.29 -13.78 -10.78
C GLY A 203 14.58 -12.69 -11.80
N GLU A 204 15.80 -12.61 -12.36
CA GLU A 204 16.09 -11.68 -13.48
C GLU A 204 15.52 -12.22 -14.79
N ALA A 205 15.69 -13.52 -15.04
CA ALA A 205 15.11 -14.17 -16.22
C ALA A 205 13.63 -14.54 -16.05
N LYS A 206 13.05 -14.24 -14.87
CA LYS A 206 11.66 -14.53 -14.50
C LYS A 206 11.28 -16.01 -14.63
N LYS A 207 12.16 -16.90 -14.18
CA LYS A 207 11.98 -18.36 -14.23
C LYS A 207 11.73 -18.92 -12.83
N TYR A 208 10.66 -19.69 -12.71
CA TYR A 208 10.19 -20.27 -11.46
C TYR A 208 9.84 -21.74 -11.67
N ARG A 209 9.68 -22.45 -10.56
CA ARG A 209 9.15 -23.81 -10.52
C ARG A 209 8.06 -23.85 -9.47
N VAL A 210 7.01 -24.66 -9.71
CA VAL A 210 5.96 -24.90 -8.73
C VAL A 210 5.82 -26.40 -8.46
N ILE A 211 5.53 -26.75 -7.21
CA ILE A 211 5.11 -28.10 -6.79
C ILE A 211 3.89 -27.99 -5.88
N LEU A 212 3.08 -29.06 -5.84
CA LEU A 212 1.99 -29.21 -4.87
C LEU A 212 2.54 -29.84 -3.58
N GLU A 213 2.17 -29.27 -2.44
CA GLU A 213 2.36 -29.82 -1.10
C GLU A 213 0.98 -30.06 -0.48
N ARG A 214 0.65 -31.32 -0.20
CA ARG A 214 -0.61 -31.65 0.48
C ARG A 214 -0.55 -31.18 1.92
N ARG A 215 -1.69 -30.76 2.46
CA ARG A 215 -1.78 -30.40 3.87
C ARG A 215 -1.34 -31.54 4.80
N THR A 216 -1.63 -32.78 4.43
CA THR A 216 -1.25 -33.98 5.20
C THR A 216 0.24 -34.29 5.19
N ASP A 217 0.98 -33.75 4.22
CA ASP A 217 2.39 -34.07 3.99
C ASP A 217 3.31 -33.02 4.63
N ARG A 218 2.72 -31.98 5.24
CA ARG A 218 3.42 -30.88 5.89
C ARG A 218 4.22 -31.36 7.10
N ASP A 219 5.48 -30.94 7.15
CA ASP A 219 6.29 -31.00 8.36
C ASP A 219 5.90 -29.85 9.29
N GLU A 220 4.82 -30.05 10.06
CA GLU A 220 4.27 -29.01 10.94
C GLU A 220 5.25 -28.54 12.02
N GLU A 221 6.15 -29.41 12.48
CA GLU A 221 7.17 -29.02 13.47
C GLU A 221 8.19 -28.06 12.86
N THR A 222 8.72 -28.40 11.68
CA THR A 222 9.65 -27.49 10.99
C THR A 222 8.94 -26.20 10.57
N ILE A 223 7.70 -26.27 10.07
CA ILE A 223 6.94 -25.08 9.66
C ILE A 223 6.69 -24.17 10.86
N ALA A 224 6.23 -24.70 12.00
CA ALA A 224 6.03 -23.90 13.22
C ALA A 224 7.32 -23.19 13.67
N ASN A 225 8.45 -23.89 13.63
CA ASN A 225 9.76 -23.30 13.93
C ASN A 225 10.14 -22.18 12.94
N ARG A 226 9.79 -22.33 11.67
CA ARG A 226 10.03 -21.32 10.62
C ARG A 226 9.12 -20.11 10.82
N ASN A 227 7.85 -20.32 11.15
CA ASN A 227 6.88 -19.27 11.45
C ASN A 227 7.33 -18.44 12.66
N GLN A 228 7.78 -19.09 13.73
CA GLN A 228 8.30 -18.40 14.91
C GLN A 228 9.51 -17.51 14.56
N LYS A 229 10.45 -18.02 13.75
CA LYS A 229 11.60 -17.22 13.29
C LYS A 229 11.18 -16.03 12.44
N LEU A 230 10.18 -16.17 11.59
CA LEU A 230 9.64 -15.06 10.80
C LEU A 230 9.11 -13.96 11.73
N ILE A 231 8.30 -14.35 12.73
CA ILE A 231 7.73 -13.43 13.72
C ILE A 231 8.85 -12.73 14.51
N GLU A 232 9.85 -13.47 15.00
CA GLU A 232 11.00 -12.91 15.72
C GLU A 232 11.75 -11.85 14.89
N VAL A 233 11.96 -12.11 13.60
CA VAL A 233 12.57 -11.15 12.68
C VAL A 233 11.69 -9.91 12.57
N GLY A 234 10.40 -10.07 12.32
CA GLY A 234 9.48 -8.95 12.17
C GLY A 234 9.39 -8.09 13.43
N LEU A 235 9.28 -8.69 14.63
CA LEU A 235 9.28 -7.97 15.91
C LEU A 235 10.56 -7.16 16.14
N LYS A 236 11.72 -7.71 15.73
CA LYS A 236 12.99 -7.00 15.81
C LYS A 236 13.01 -5.77 14.89
N LEU A 237 12.39 -5.87 13.71
CA LEU A 237 12.33 -4.78 12.75
C LEU A 237 11.31 -3.72 13.14
N LEU A 238 10.18 -4.10 13.72
CA LEU A 238 9.17 -3.17 14.24
C LEU A 238 9.66 -2.33 15.42
N LYS A 239 10.61 -2.85 16.22
CA LYS A 239 11.27 -2.08 17.29
C LYS A 239 12.22 -0.97 16.80
N ARG A 240 12.44 -0.83 15.47
CA ARG A 240 13.25 0.25 14.92
C ARG A 240 12.49 1.59 15.05
N PRO A 241 13.19 2.75 15.09
CA PRO A 241 12.57 4.06 15.30
C PRO A 241 11.43 4.44 14.34
N TYR A 242 11.32 3.75 13.20
CA TYR A 242 10.30 3.97 12.16
C TYR A 242 9.54 2.69 11.79
N GLY A 243 9.69 1.61 12.57
CA GLY A 243 9.17 0.30 12.24
C GLY A 243 9.64 -0.22 10.88
N ILE A 244 8.81 -1.04 10.23
CA ILE A 244 8.97 -1.49 8.86
C ILE A 244 7.58 -1.64 8.25
N SER A 245 7.39 -1.22 7.00
CA SER A 245 6.15 -1.48 6.27
C SER A 245 6.08 -2.96 5.87
N ASP A 246 4.88 -3.49 5.62
CA ASP A 246 4.71 -4.89 5.18
C ASP A 246 5.51 -5.19 3.91
N TRP A 247 5.54 -4.26 2.96
CA TRP A 247 6.30 -4.38 1.71
C TRP A 247 7.81 -4.36 1.91
N ASP A 248 8.30 -3.52 2.81
CA ASP A 248 9.73 -3.49 3.13
C ASP A 248 10.12 -4.74 3.95
N PHE A 249 9.19 -5.31 4.71
CA PHE A 249 9.38 -6.56 5.43
C PHE A 249 9.49 -7.77 4.49
N THR A 250 8.58 -7.92 3.52
CA THR A 250 8.68 -8.99 2.51
C THR A 250 9.95 -8.85 1.68
N THR A 251 10.28 -7.63 1.25
CA THR A 251 11.54 -7.33 0.55
C THR A 251 12.74 -7.74 1.40
N TYR A 252 12.73 -7.44 2.71
CA TYR A 252 13.80 -7.82 3.64
C TYR A 252 13.93 -9.34 3.79
N LEU A 253 12.83 -10.08 3.98
CA LEU A 253 12.85 -11.53 4.11
C LEU A 253 13.43 -12.20 2.86
N LEU A 254 12.99 -11.77 1.68
CA LEU A 254 13.51 -12.25 0.40
C LEU A 254 14.99 -11.92 0.22
N ALA A 255 15.40 -10.68 0.48
CA ALA A 255 16.77 -10.22 0.27
C ALA A 255 17.80 -10.83 1.24
N THR A 256 17.39 -11.09 2.49
CA THR A 256 18.24 -11.72 3.51
C THR A 256 18.34 -13.24 3.35
N GLY A 257 17.61 -13.82 2.39
CA GLY A 257 17.60 -15.25 2.13
C GLY A 257 16.78 -16.04 3.15
N PHE A 258 15.84 -15.40 3.86
CA PHE A 258 14.96 -16.10 4.82
C PHE A 258 14.23 -17.27 4.14
N TYR A 259 13.73 -17.07 2.93
CA TYR A 259 13.02 -18.09 2.13
C TYR A 259 13.94 -19.10 1.43
N ARG A 260 15.27 -19.00 1.54
CA ARG A 260 16.21 -19.98 0.97
C ARG A 260 16.35 -21.19 1.91
N HIS A 261 15.24 -21.89 2.10
CA HIS A 261 15.12 -23.06 2.95
C HIS A 261 14.19 -24.07 2.29
N PRO A 262 14.46 -25.39 2.33
CA PRO A 262 13.63 -26.41 1.69
C PRO A 262 12.19 -26.43 2.22
N VAL A 263 11.99 -26.02 3.47
CA VAL A 263 10.68 -25.87 4.11
C VAL A 263 10.37 -24.39 4.33
N PRO A 264 9.53 -23.75 3.51
CA PRO A 264 9.12 -22.36 3.72
C PRO A 264 8.24 -22.20 4.97
N PRO A 265 8.09 -20.98 5.51
CA PRO A 265 7.05 -20.71 6.51
C PRO A 265 5.64 -20.80 5.87
N ASP A 266 4.60 -20.74 6.69
CA ASP A 266 3.26 -20.42 6.20
C ASP A 266 3.21 -19.03 5.55
N PRO A 267 2.22 -18.78 4.66
CA PRO A 267 2.09 -17.51 3.96
C PRO A 267 2.07 -16.34 4.94
N ILE A 268 2.70 -15.24 4.55
CA ILE A 268 2.90 -14.12 5.47
C ILE A 268 1.58 -13.54 5.96
N GLN A 269 0.52 -13.52 5.14
CA GLN A 269 -0.78 -12.99 5.59
C GLN A 269 -1.44 -13.88 6.64
N GLU A 270 -1.18 -15.19 6.65
CA GLU A 270 -1.66 -16.10 7.68
C GLU A 270 -0.95 -15.89 9.03
N LEU A 271 0.32 -15.49 8.99
CA LEU A 271 1.16 -15.32 10.19
C LEU A 271 1.23 -13.89 10.72
N TRP A 272 1.11 -12.94 9.81
CA TRP A 272 1.44 -11.52 9.98
C TRP A 272 0.24 -10.68 9.50
N HIS A 273 -0.94 -10.98 10.04
CA HIS A 273 -2.11 -10.12 9.96
C HIS A 273 -2.21 -9.28 11.24
N GLU A 274 -2.88 -8.13 11.15
CA GLU A 274 -2.92 -7.13 12.23
C GLU A 274 -3.39 -7.72 13.57
N ASP A 275 -4.35 -8.66 13.57
CA ASP A 275 -4.86 -9.31 14.79
C ASP A 275 -3.82 -10.22 15.49
N ALA A 276 -2.93 -10.86 14.73
CA ALA A 276 -1.87 -11.70 15.28
C ALA A 276 -0.69 -10.88 15.84
N MET A 277 -0.43 -9.70 15.26
CA MET A 277 0.70 -8.84 15.62
C MET A 277 0.36 -7.80 16.69
N ALA A 278 -0.90 -7.37 16.79
CA ALA A 278 -1.35 -6.39 17.78
C ALA A 278 -1.02 -6.78 19.25
N PRO A 279 -1.22 -8.03 19.71
CA PRO A 279 -0.91 -8.43 21.08
C PRO A 279 0.59 -8.40 21.40
N ILE A 280 1.44 -8.66 20.39
CA ILE A 280 2.88 -8.77 20.54
C ILE A 280 3.55 -7.38 20.48
N LEU A 281 2.97 -6.45 19.72
CA LEU A 281 3.46 -5.08 19.59
C LEU A 281 3.03 -4.17 20.74
N HIS A 282 1.89 -4.45 21.35
CA HIS A 282 1.30 -3.58 22.35
C HIS A 282 1.30 -4.16 23.78
N GLY A 283 1.70 -5.43 23.94
CA GLY A 283 1.82 -6.08 25.24
C GLY A 283 0.46 -6.48 25.81
N LYS A 284 0.29 -7.79 26.04
CA LYS A 284 -0.87 -8.48 26.65
C LYS A 284 -2.06 -7.58 27.04
N GLU A 285 -3.09 -7.61 26.21
CA GLU A 285 -4.45 -7.79 26.72
C GLU A 285 -4.94 -9.15 26.23
N SER A 286 -5.28 -10.01 27.18
CA SER A 286 -5.94 -11.28 26.92
C SER A 286 -7.40 -10.98 26.63
N GLU A 287 -7.90 -11.32 25.46
CA GLU A 287 -9.34 -11.49 25.28
C GLU A 287 -9.64 -12.95 24.98
N SER A 288 -10.34 -13.56 25.94
CA SER A 288 -11.22 -14.70 25.75
C SER A 288 -12.04 -14.55 24.48
N GLU A 289 -12.35 -15.67 23.81
CA GLU A 289 -13.37 -15.76 22.75
C GLU A 289 -14.62 -14.93 23.12
N GLN A 290 -14.67 -13.69 22.62
CA GLN A 290 -15.89 -12.91 22.60
C GLN A 290 -16.67 -13.39 21.37
N PRO A 291 -17.99 -13.60 21.48
CA PRO A 291 -18.82 -13.82 20.30
C PRO A 291 -18.60 -12.66 19.33
N LYS A 292 -18.52 -12.95 18.02
CA LYS A 292 -18.39 -11.92 16.97
C LYS A 292 -19.35 -10.77 17.28
N PRO A 293 -18.87 -9.53 17.47
CA PRO A 293 -19.75 -8.40 17.74
C PRO A 293 -20.76 -8.30 16.60
N GLU A 294 -22.03 -8.10 16.94
CA GLU A 294 -23.06 -7.79 15.94
C GLU A 294 -22.59 -6.60 15.11
N SER A 295 -22.69 -6.73 13.78
CA SER A 295 -22.21 -5.69 12.88
C SER A 295 -22.88 -4.34 13.20
N LEU A 296 -22.17 -3.21 13.05
CA LEU A 296 -22.77 -1.89 13.24
C LEU A 296 -24.07 -1.73 12.45
N ALA A 297 -24.13 -2.26 11.23
CA ALA A 297 -25.34 -2.24 10.41
C ALA A 297 -26.55 -2.86 11.14
N THR A 298 -26.33 -3.97 11.84
CA THR A 298 -27.36 -4.63 12.67
C THR A 298 -27.74 -3.76 13.87
N ASN A 299 -26.77 -3.12 14.52
CA ASN A 299 -27.04 -2.21 15.64
C ASN A 299 -27.81 -0.95 15.22
N PHE A 300 -27.46 -0.34 14.09
CA PHE A 300 -28.07 0.91 13.60
C PHE A 300 -29.44 0.71 12.93
N PHE A 301 -29.61 -0.39 12.18
CA PHE A 301 -30.77 -0.59 11.30
C PHE A 301 -31.58 -1.86 11.59
N GLY A 302 -31.12 -2.75 12.48
CA GLY A 302 -31.81 -4.01 12.78
C GLY A 302 -31.87 -4.97 11.58
N GLN A 303 -30.97 -4.81 10.62
CA GLN A 303 -30.88 -5.61 9.39
C GLN A 303 -29.47 -6.18 9.22
N GLU A 304 -29.34 -7.27 8.45
CA GLU A 304 -28.02 -7.79 8.07
C GLU A 304 -27.28 -6.78 7.20
N ALA A 305 -25.95 -6.77 7.31
CA ALA A 305 -25.09 -5.92 6.49
C ALA A 305 -25.36 -6.16 4.99
N GLN A 306 -25.58 -5.10 4.23
CA GLN A 306 -25.74 -5.20 2.78
C GLN A 306 -24.41 -5.61 2.14
N GLU A 307 -24.45 -6.55 1.19
CA GLU A 307 -23.27 -6.86 0.37
C GLU A 307 -22.99 -5.70 -0.58
N TYR A 308 -21.81 -5.09 -0.45
CA TYR A 308 -21.35 -4.03 -1.34
C TYR A 308 -20.97 -4.61 -2.71
N THR A 309 -21.54 -4.05 -3.78
CA THR A 309 -21.19 -4.33 -5.17
C THR A 309 -20.58 -3.08 -5.80
N PHE A 310 -19.33 -3.18 -6.25
CA PHE A 310 -18.58 -2.03 -6.79
C PHE A 310 -19.23 -1.41 -8.04
N ASP A 311 -19.84 -2.25 -8.89
CA ASP A 311 -20.46 -1.80 -10.15
C ASP A 311 -21.82 -1.11 -9.93
N GLU A 312 -22.49 -1.36 -8.79
CA GLU A 312 -23.80 -0.80 -8.44
C GLU A 312 -23.86 -0.51 -6.92
N PRO A 313 -23.13 0.52 -6.43
CA PRO A 313 -23.13 0.85 -5.01
C PRO A 313 -24.57 1.14 -4.52
N PRO A 314 -25.00 0.53 -3.40
CA PRO A 314 -26.37 0.68 -2.95
C PRO A 314 -26.68 2.11 -2.51
N ASP A 315 -27.86 2.60 -2.92
CA ASP A 315 -28.53 3.79 -2.35
C ASP A 315 -27.73 5.11 -2.36
N LEU A 316 -26.87 5.32 -3.37
CA LEU A 316 -26.10 6.57 -3.47
C LEU A 316 -27.00 7.81 -3.57
N PRO A 317 -26.75 8.87 -2.76
CA PRO A 317 -27.42 10.14 -2.93
C PRO A 317 -27.18 10.72 -4.32
N ARG A 318 -28.17 11.40 -4.91
CA ARG A 318 -28.04 12.03 -6.25
C ARG A 318 -26.84 12.97 -6.37
N GLU A 319 -26.38 13.54 -5.25
CA GLU A 319 -25.23 14.43 -5.15
C GLU A 319 -23.90 13.72 -5.52
N TYR A 320 -23.91 12.39 -5.63
CA TYR A 320 -22.80 11.56 -6.07
C TYR A 320 -22.76 11.38 -7.61
N ASN A 321 -23.79 11.84 -8.32
CA ASN A 321 -23.78 11.91 -9.77
C ASN A 321 -22.84 13.04 -10.22
N PRO A 322 -21.83 12.76 -11.09
CA PRO A 322 -20.92 13.78 -11.63
C PRO A 322 -21.61 15.01 -12.24
N ASP A 323 -22.82 14.84 -12.76
CA ASP A 323 -23.62 15.93 -13.36
C ASP A 323 -24.23 16.89 -12.33
N TYR A 324 -24.25 16.52 -11.04
CA TYR A 324 -24.91 17.28 -9.97
C TYR A 324 -24.06 18.43 -9.40
N GLY A 325 -22.80 18.55 -9.83
CA GLY A 325 -21.86 19.57 -9.36
C GLY A 325 -21.16 19.20 -8.05
N ARG A 326 -20.53 20.18 -7.40
CA ARG A 326 -19.78 19.95 -6.15
C ARG A 326 -20.73 19.62 -5.01
N ARG A 327 -20.39 18.59 -4.23
CA ARG A 327 -21.12 18.22 -3.01
C ARG A 327 -21.01 19.30 -1.94
N HIS A 328 -22.09 19.50 -1.21
CA HIS A 328 -22.17 20.44 -0.09
C HIS A 328 -22.99 19.83 1.04
N ALA A 329 -22.62 20.13 2.29
CA ALA A 329 -23.34 19.66 3.45
C ALA A 329 -24.81 20.13 3.40
N ARG A 330 -25.74 19.19 3.60
CA ARG A 330 -27.18 19.47 3.54
C ARG A 330 -27.59 20.27 4.76
N LYS A 331 -28.47 21.26 4.54
CA LYS A 331 -29.03 22.03 5.65
C LYS A 331 -30.08 21.20 6.40
N SER A 332 -30.03 21.27 7.73
CA SER A 332 -31.06 20.69 8.59
C SER A 332 -32.44 21.23 8.21
N ARG A 333 -33.39 20.33 7.94
CA ARG A 333 -34.76 20.71 7.59
C ARG A 333 -35.56 21.06 8.84
N ASN A 334 -35.27 20.35 9.93
CA ASN A 334 -36.00 20.45 11.18
C ASN A 334 -35.59 21.70 11.99
N ALA A 335 -34.31 22.05 11.99
CA ALA A 335 -33.78 23.20 12.76
C ALA A 335 -34.33 24.57 12.29
N ARG A 336 -34.90 24.64 11.09
CA ARG A 336 -35.55 25.86 10.58
C ARG A 336 -36.89 26.16 11.25
N HIS A 337 -37.59 25.11 11.70
CA HIS A 337 -38.97 25.21 12.16
C HIS A 337 -39.11 24.92 13.65
N ASN A 338 -38.23 24.09 14.22
CA ASN A 338 -38.31 23.59 15.60
C ASN A 338 -37.00 23.82 16.38
N SER A 339 -37.07 23.76 17.71
CA SER A 339 -35.87 23.54 18.52
C SER A 339 -35.40 22.10 18.29
N ILE A 340 -34.09 21.91 18.18
CA ILE A 340 -33.49 20.62 17.82
C ILE A 340 -32.32 20.30 18.76
N THR A 341 -31.93 19.02 18.83
CA THR A 341 -30.66 18.67 19.46
C THR A 341 -29.52 19.09 18.53
N SER A 342 -28.56 19.88 19.02
CA SER A 342 -27.33 20.20 18.30
C SER A 342 -26.10 19.59 18.98
N PHE A 343 -25.10 19.25 18.17
CA PHE A 343 -23.82 18.68 18.58
C PHE A 343 -22.73 19.68 18.23
N GLN A 344 -22.06 20.22 19.24
CA GLN A 344 -20.87 21.05 19.06
C GLN A 344 -19.64 20.16 19.10
N LEU A 345 -18.90 20.12 18.00
CA LEU A 345 -17.76 19.25 17.79
C LEU A 345 -16.50 20.09 17.57
N ARG A 346 -15.40 19.72 18.21
CA ARG A 346 -14.07 20.22 17.87
C ARG A 346 -13.37 19.21 16.99
N VAL A 347 -12.89 19.68 15.84
CA VAL A 347 -12.13 18.88 14.88
C VAL A 347 -10.71 19.38 14.82
N ASN A 348 -9.73 18.57 15.22
CA ASN A 348 -8.30 18.90 15.15
C ASN A 348 -7.54 17.85 14.35
N HIS A 349 -6.61 18.30 13.51
CA HIS A 349 -5.71 17.38 12.81
C HIS A 349 -4.74 16.77 13.83
N ARG A 350 -4.55 15.45 13.86
CA ARG A 350 -3.74 14.77 14.90
C ARG A 350 -2.30 15.25 14.96
N ALA A 351 -1.70 15.52 13.80
CA ALA A 351 -0.35 16.07 13.72
C ALA A 351 -0.25 17.55 14.11
N LEU A 352 -1.38 18.28 14.21
CA LEU A 352 -1.44 19.71 14.50
C LEU A 352 -2.55 19.98 15.53
N PRO A 353 -2.41 19.54 16.79
CA PRO A 353 -3.47 19.66 17.80
C PRO A 353 -3.88 21.12 18.09
N GLU A 354 -3.00 22.09 17.81
CA GLU A 354 -3.30 23.52 17.94
C GLU A 354 -4.14 24.09 16.78
N VAL A 355 -4.29 23.34 15.68
CA VAL A 355 -5.12 23.72 14.52
C VAL A 355 -6.45 22.97 14.61
N TRP A 356 -7.52 23.72 14.89
CA TRP A 356 -8.84 23.13 15.11
C TRP A 356 -9.97 23.96 14.52
N ARG A 357 -11.12 23.30 14.32
CA ARG A 357 -12.39 23.87 13.86
C ARG A 357 -13.49 23.45 14.82
N ASP A 358 -14.23 24.40 15.36
CA ASP A 358 -15.44 24.11 16.12
C ASP A 358 -16.63 24.17 15.17
N LEU A 359 -17.34 23.05 15.07
CA LEU A 359 -18.46 22.83 14.19
C LEU A 359 -19.71 22.60 15.02
N GLU A 360 -20.87 22.95 14.48
CA GLU A 360 -22.15 22.61 15.09
C GLU A 360 -23.08 21.98 14.06
N LEU A 361 -23.59 20.79 14.39
CA LEU A 361 -24.46 19.97 13.57
C LEU A 361 -25.80 19.77 14.27
N ALA A 362 -26.87 19.69 13.51
CA ALA A 362 -28.18 19.30 14.02
C ALA A 362 -28.30 17.77 14.07
N GLU A 363 -29.25 17.29 14.88
CA GLU A 363 -29.51 15.86 15.05
C GLU A 363 -29.86 15.12 13.75
N ASP A 364 -30.46 15.81 12.78
CA ASP A 364 -30.83 15.29 11.45
C ASP A 364 -29.73 15.45 10.39
N ASN A 365 -28.59 16.07 10.74
CA ASN A 365 -27.40 16.02 9.90
C ASN A 365 -26.75 14.64 9.96
N THR A 366 -26.16 14.24 8.84
CA THR A 366 -25.48 12.95 8.67
C THR A 366 -23.98 13.06 8.88
N LEU A 367 -23.29 11.93 9.06
CA LEU A 367 -21.82 11.88 9.05
C LEU A 367 -21.25 12.35 7.70
N GLU A 368 -22.00 12.21 6.61
CA GLU A 368 -21.67 12.84 5.32
C GLU A 368 -21.66 14.38 5.44
N ASP A 369 -22.68 14.95 6.08
CA ASP A 369 -22.75 16.40 6.28
C ASP A 369 -21.62 16.89 7.19
N LEU A 370 -21.21 16.07 8.17
CA LEU A 370 -20.01 16.32 8.98
C LEU A 370 -18.75 16.33 8.12
N HIS A 371 -18.53 15.30 7.30
CA HIS A 371 -17.39 15.24 6.38
C HIS A 371 -17.31 16.48 5.48
N LEU A 372 -18.40 16.84 4.80
CA LEU A 372 -18.44 17.99 3.91
C LEU A 372 -18.23 19.32 4.66
N THR A 373 -18.65 19.39 5.93
CA THR A 373 -18.41 20.54 6.79
C THR A 373 -16.94 20.64 7.20
N ILE A 374 -16.29 19.51 7.52
CA ILE A 374 -14.85 19.46 7.82
C ILE A 374 -14.05 19.91 6.60
N GLN A 375 -14.32 19.34 5.42
CA GLN A 375 -13.66 19.70 4.16
C GLN A 375 -13.75 21.22 3.89
N SER A 376 -14.95 21.79 4.05
CA SER A 376 -15.17 23.24 3.92
C SER A 376 -14.37 24.05 4.96
N ALA A 377 -14.38 23.62 6.24
CA ALA A 377 -13.71 24.33 7.33
C ALA A 377 -12.17 24.32 7.21
N PHE A 378 -11.60 23.28 6.61
CA PHE A 378 -10.17 23.17 6.30
C PHE A 378 -9.80 23.67 4.89
N SER A 379 -10.78 24.08 4.08
CA SER A 379 -10.59 24.50 2.68
C SER A 379 -9.95 23.42 1.81
N TRP A 380 -10.35 22.17 2.03
CA TRP A 380 -9.90 21.00 1.29
C TRP A 380 -10.91 20.59 0.20
N TRP A 381 -10.44 19.72 -0.68
CA TRP A 381 -11.18 19.11 -1.76
C TRP A 381 -11.67 17.73 -1.32
N ASP A 382 -12.94 17.49 -1.57
CA ASP A 382 -13.60 16.23 -1.29
C ASP A 382 -13.43 15.30 -2.50
N ASP A 383 -12.20 14.80 -2.68
CA ASP A 383 -11.75 14.06 -3.86
C ASP A 383 -11.30 12.63 -3.56
N HIS A 384 -11.28 12.22 -2.28
CA HIS A 384 -10.86 10.89 -1.83
C HIS A 384 -11.86 10.26 -0.85
N LEU A 385 -11.71 8.94 -0.66
CA LEU A 385 -12.50 8.18 0.32
C LEU A 385 -12.17 8.62 1.76
N TYR A 386 -13.12 8.37 2.65
CA TYR A 386 -13.01 8.71 4.06
C TYR A 386 -13.86 7.78 4.93
N SER A 387 -13.54 7.73 6.22
CA SER A 387 -14.25 6.94 7.24
C SER A 387 -14.31 7.68 8.57
N PHE A 388 -15.29 7.33 9.39
CA PHE A 388 -15.32 7.64 10.82
C PHE A 388 -15.16 6.36 11.64
N TYR A 389 -14.43 6.43 12.76
CA TYR A 389 -14.29 5.32 13.71
C TYR A 389 -14.72 5.78 15.10
N LEU A 390 -15.85 5.26 15.60
CA LEU A 390 -16.45 5.71 16.86
C LEU A 390 -15.60 5.38 18.09
N SER A 391 -14.71 4.39 17.99
CA SER A 391 -13.70 4.06 19.01
C SER A 391 -12.58 5.11 19.13
N GLY A 392 -12.46 6.03 18.16
CA GLY A 392 -11.30 6.91 18.03
C GLY A 392 -10.08 6.24 17.39
N SER A 393 -10.18 4.99 16.94
CA SER A 393 -9.07 4.24 16.37
C SER A 393 -9.44 3.60 15.04
N ARG A 394 -8.65 3.88 13.99
CA ARG A 394 -8.78 3.21 12.68
C ARG A 394 -8.60 1.69 12.74
N ARG A 395 -8.05 1.18 13.85
CA ARG A 395 -7.80 -0.25 14.07
C ARG A 395 -9.07 -0.99 14.45
N ASP A 396 -10.06 -0.30 15.03
CA ASP A 396 -11.33 -0.91 15.40
C ASP A 396 -12.31 -0.80 14.23
N ARG A 397 -12.12 -1.70 13.26
CA ARG A 397 -12.98 -1.83 12.07
C ARG A 397 -14.43 -2.11 12.42
N ASN A 398 -14.71 -2.66 13.61
CA ASN A 398 -16.08 -2.87 14.07
C ASN A 398 -16.78 -1.56 14.39
N THR A 399 -16.06 -0.43 14.50
CA THR A 399 -16.65 0.90 14.71
C THR A 399 -16.60 1.79 13.46
N GLU A 400 -16.21 1.23 12.31
CA GLU A 400 -16.03 1.97 11.07
C GLU A 400 -17.36 2.29 10.38
N ILE A 401 -17.52 3.56 10.01
CA ILE A 401 -18.59 4.06 9.14
C ILE A 401 -17.93 4.78 7.97
N GLY A 402 -17.96 4.14 6.81
CA GLY A 402 -17.20 4.60 5.64
C GLY A 402 -18.01 5.46 4.66
N SER A 403 -17.31 6.16 3.78
CA SER A 403 -17.94 6.94 2.70
C SER A 403 -18.80 6.03 1.79
N PRO A 404 -19.80 6.53 1.07
CA PRO A 404 -20.73 5.68 0.29
C PRO A 404 -20.11 4.84 -0.82
N TRP A 405 -18.84 5.07 -1.17
CA TRP A 405 -18.06 4.24 -2.09
C TRP A 405 -17.05 3.30 -1.41
N SER A 406 -17.01 3.22 -0.08
CA SER A 406 -16.23 2.20 0.62
C SER A 406 -17.01 0.88 0.73
N ASP A 407 -16.24 -0.19 0.89
CA ASP A 407 -16.69 -1.57 1.12
C ASP A 407 -17.19 -1.82 2.55
N THR A 408 -17.52 -0.77 3.30
CA THR A 408 -18.06 -0.84 4.65
C THR A 408 -19.52 -1.26 4.65
N SER A 409 -19.95 -1.93 5.72
CA SER A 409 -21.33 -2.38 5.89
C SER A 409 -22.35 -1.27 6.17
N ILE A 410 -21.85 -0.08 6.55
CA ILE A 410 -22.64 1.11 6.85
C ILE A 410 -21.93 2.34 6.29
N HIS A 411 -22.72 3.28 5.75
CA HIS A 411 -22.18 4.45 5.08
C HIS A 411 -22.59 5.78 5.72
N THR A 412 -21.72 6.77 5.61
CA THR A 412 -21.85 8.09 6.26
C THR A 412 -23.11 8.86 5.91
N HIS A 413 -23.67 8.65 4.70
CA HIS A 413 -24.91 9.28 4.25
C HIS A 413 -26.18 8.70 4.91
N GLN A 414 -26.07 7.51 5.52
CA GLN A 414 -27.17 6.77 6.15
C GLN A 414 -27.25 7.02 7.66
N VAL A 415 -26.17 7.52 8.27
CA VAL A 415 -26.06 7.69 9.73
C VAL A 415 -26.18 9.16 10.11
N GLN A 416 -27.24 9.48 10.86
CA GLN A 416 -27.48 10.79 11.46
C GLN A 416 -26.77 10.95 12.80
N MET A 417 -26.45 12.19 13.17
CA MET A 417 -25.80 12.53 14.45
C MET A 417 -26.59 11.99 15.65
N ALA A 418 -27.93 12.03 15.59
CA ALA A 418 -28.81 11.52 16.64
C ALA A 418 -28.66 10.01 16.91
N GLN A 419 -28.17 9.23 15.94
CA GLN A 419 -28.10 7.77 16.03
C GLN A 419 -26.81 7.29 16.72
N LEU A 420 -25.79 8.15 16.84
CA LEU A 420 -24.45 7.78 17.27
C LEU A 420 -24.26 7.63 18.80
N ASP A 421 -25.33 7.82 19.59
CA ASP A 421 -25.33 7.81 21.07
C ASP A 421 -24.12 8.54 21.71
N LEU A 422 -23.75 9.67 21.11
CA LEU A 422 -22.57 10.42 21.50
C LEU A 422 -22.70 11.02 22.89
N GLN A 423 -21.59 11.04 23.63
CA GLN A 423 -21.49 11.66 24.96
C GLN A 423 -20.60 12.91 24.92
N GLU A 424 -20.91 13.91 25.77
CA GLU A 424 -20.02 15.06 25.94
C GLU A 424 -18.63 14.59 26.43
N GLY A 425 -17.58 15.10 25.79
CA GLY A 425 -16.19 14.70 26.02
C GLY A 425 -15.71 13.50 25.20
N GLN A 426 -16.62 12.75 24.56
CA GLN A 426 -16.25 11.64 23.68
C GLN A 426 -15.44 12.15 22.49
N THR A 427 -14.40 11.40 22.11
CA THR A 427 -13.60 11.68 20.92
C THR A 427 -13.62 10.48 19.99
N PHE A 428 -13.91 10.71 18.72
CA PHE A 428 -13.87 9.71 17.66
C PHE A 428 -12.99 10.18 16.50
N LEU A 429 -12.61 9.27 15.60
CA LEU A 429 -11.67 9.56 14.52
C LEU A 429 -12.43 9.86 13.23
N TYR A 430 -12.01 10.92 12.53
CA TYR A 430 -12.29 11.14 11.12
C TYR A 430 -11.01 10.90 10.31
N PHE A 431 -11.07 9.95 9.39
CA PHE A 431 -9.96 9.51 8.54
C PHE A 431 -10.25 9.88 7.09
N PHE A 432 -9.40 10.69 6.47
CA PHE A 432 -9.57 11.20 5.11
C PHE A 432 -8.34 10.87 4.26
N ASP A 433 -8.60 10.48 3.02
CA ASP A 433 -7.59 10.07 2.04
C ASP A 433 -6.76 8.88 2.54
N TYR A 434 -7.15 7.67 2.12
CA TYR A 434 -6.47 6.45 2.56
C TYR A 434 -5.03 6.33 2.02
N GLY A 435 -4.66 7.12 1.01
CA GLY A 435 -3.29 7.18 0.50
C GLY A 435 -2.39 7.99 1.43
N ASP A 436 -2.81 9.23 1.74
CA ASP A 436 -2.01 10.18 2.53
C ASP A 436 -2.28 10.11 4.04
N SER A 437 -3.32 9.36 4.45
CA SER A 437 -3.67 9.04 5.83
C SER A 437 -3.89 10.27 6.72
N HIS A 438 -4.75 11.20 6.31
CA HIS A 438 -5.11 12.33 7.16
C HIS A 438 -6.02 11.90 8.31
N GLU A 439 -5.58 12.13 9.54
CA GLU A 439 -6.31 11.77 10.75
C GLU A 439 -6.71 13.01 11.55
N PHE A 440 -7.98 13.09 11.90
CA PHE A 440 -8.55 14.15 12.74
C PHE A 440 -9.26 13.56 13.94
N ASP A 441 -8.99 14.10 15.12
CA ASP A 441 -9.82 13.85 16.28
C ASP A 441 -11.05 14.74 16.22
N VAL A 442 -12.22 14.13 16.45
CA VAL A 442 -13.51 14.81 16.54
C VAL A 442 -14.03 14.65 17.96
N THR A 443 -13.89 15.70 18.77
CA THR A 443 -14.31 15.72 20.17
C THR A 443 -15.67 16.38 20.32
N VAL A 444 -16.60 15.72 21.00
CA VAL A 444 -17.91 16.27 21.35
C VAL A 444 -17.73 17.26 22.49
N LEU A 445 -17.81 18.56 22.21
CA LEU A 445 -17.69 19.60 23.23
C LEU A 445 -18.97 19.75 24.05
N LYS A 446 -20.12 19.68 23.37
CA LYS A 446 -21.42 19.94 23.98
C LYS A 446 -22.56 19.34 23.16
N ILE A 447 -23.58 18.83 23.84
CA ILE A 447 -24.84 18.39 23.25
C ILE A 447 -25.95 19.30 23.79
N ASN A 448 -26.59 20.07 22.91
CA ASN A 448 -27.64 21.02 23.30
C ASN A 448 -29.02 20.53 22.83
N PRO A 449 -29.87 19.99 23.71
CA PRO A 449 -31.18 19.45 23.34
C PRO A 449 -32.20 20.53 22.92
N LEU A 450 -31.93 21.81 23.18
CA LEU A 450 -32.82 22.93 22.87
C LEU A 450 -32.08 24.02 22.08
N ALA A 451 -31.39 23.62 21.01
CA ALA A 451 -30.67 24.56 20.17
C ALA A 451 -31.64 25.52 19.46
N SER A 452 -31.22 26.78 19.33
CA SER A 452 -31.99 27.83 18.65
C SER A 452 -32.12 27.55 17.16
N LYS A 453 -33.23 28.00 16.55
CA LYS A 453 -33.46 27.92 15.11
C LYS A 453 -32.35 28.65 14.34
N ALA A 454 -31.62 27.91 13.52
CA ALA A 454 -30.50 28.41 12.70
C ALA A 454 -30.25 27.46 11.52
N ASP A 455 -29.35 27.84 10.62
CA ASP A 455 -28.86 26.95 9.57
C ASP A 455 -27.73 26.07 10.09
N TYR A 456 -27.97 24.76 10.18
CA TYR A 456 -26.98 23.72 10.49
C TYR A 456 -26.67 22.89 9.23
N PRO A 457 -25.45 22.38 9.03
CA PRO A 457 -24.29 22.57 9.90
C PRO A 457 -23.68 23.97 9.73
N ARG A 458 -22.95 24.43 10.74
CA ARG A 458 -22.23 25.71 10.76
C ARG A 458 -20.87 25.60 11.44
N ILE A 459 -19.95 26.47 11.05
CA ILE A 459 -18.65 26.66 11.71
C ILE A 459 -18.84 27.72 12.78
N LEU A 460 -18.47 27.40 14.02
CA LEU A 460 -18.60 28.30 15.17
C LEU A 460 -17.33 29.12 15.39
N ASP A 461 -16.17 28.44 15.37
CA ASP A 461 -14.88 29.05 15.66
C ASP A 461 -13.74 28.23 15.01
N TYR A 462 -12.56 28.82 14.92
CA TYR A 462 -11.37 28.14 14.41
C TYR A 462 -10.09 28.73 14.98
N ARG A 463 -9.06 27.88 15.08
CA ARG A 463 -7.70 28.32 15.41
C ARG A 463 -6.69 27.71 14.46
N GLY A 464 -5.65 28.49 14.16
CA GLY A 464 -4.54 28.07 13.33
C GLY A 464 -4.87 28.02 11.83
N GLN A 465 -3.83 28.21 11.01
CA GLN A 465 -3.93 28.08 9.56
C GLN A 465 -4.19 26.60 9.22
N ALA A 466 -5.19 26.35 8.37
CA ALA A 466 -5.43 24.99 7.87
C ALA A 466 -4.19 24.52 7.09
N PRO A 467 -3.73 23.28 7.30
CA PRO A 467 -2.71 22.70 6.45
C PRO A 467 -3.18 22.61 5.00
N PRO A 468 -2.27 22.67 4.00
CA PRO A 468 -2.63 22.27 2.64
C PRO A 468 -3.10 20.82 2.65
N GLN A 469 -4.03 20.47 1.76
CA GLN A 469 -4.45 19.08 1.59
C GLN A 469 -3.29 18.24 1.08
N TYR A 470 -2.67 18.68 -0.02
CA TYR A 470 -1.47 18.06 -0.59
C TYR A 470 -0.32 19.07 -0.60
N PRO A 471 0.80 18.78 0.07
CA PRO A 471 1.95 19.67 0.04
C PRO A 471 2.67 19.59 -1.31
N ASP A 472 3.04 20.73 -1.88
CA ASP A 472 3.89 20.78 -3.05
C ASP A 472 5.24 20.12 -2.74
N ILE A 473 5.70 19.24 -3.63
CA ILE A 473 7.04 18.66 -3.57
C ILE A 473 7.99 19.59 -4.33
N ASP A 474 9.01 20.11 -3.65
CA ASP A 474 10.08 20.84 -4.33
C ASP A 474 10.81 19.87 -5.27
N GLU A 475 10.70 20.10 -6.58
CA GLU A 475 11.25 19.20 -7.60
C GLU A 475 12.78 19.05 -7.54
N LYS A 476 13.50 19.97 -6.87
CA LYS A 476 14.96 19.97 -6.76
C LYS A 476 15.46 19.31 -5.49
N THR A 477 14.76 19.48 -4.37
CA THR A 477 15.16 18.92 -3.07
C THR A 477 14.41 17.63 -2.74
N GLY A 478 13.26 17.40 -3.38
CA GLY A 478 12.31 16.34 -3.01
C GLY A 478 11.65 16.58 -1.65
N GLU A 479 11.86 17.74 -1.05
CA GLU A 479 11.24 18.10 0.23
C GLU A 479 9.82 18.58 -0.01
N MET A 480 8.88 18.07 0.79
CA MET A 480 7.54 18.60 0.85
C MET A 480 7.59 20.01 1.45
N SER A 481 6.92 20.96 0.81
CA SER A 481 6.73 22.33 1.30
C SER A 481 6.09 22.37 2.68
N TRP A 482 5.37 21.30 3.04
CA TRP A 482 4.82 21.06 4.35
C TRP A 482 4.77 19.55 4.63
N ASP A 483 5.37 19.10 5.74
CA ASP A 483 5.25 17.72 6.25
C ASP A 483 4.76 17.80 7.72
N PRO A 484 3.49 17.45 8.00
CA PRO A 484 2.91 17.51 9.34
C PRO A 484 3.65 16.63 10.34
N TYR A 485 4.33 15.57 9.87
CA TYR A 485 4.98 14.57 10.70
C TYR A 485 6.50 14.80 10.82
N ARG A 486 7.02 15.90 10.26
CA ARG A 486 8.46 16.24 10.29
C ARG A 486 9.05 16.28 11.70
N HIS A 487 8.25 16.62 12.71
CA HIS A 487 8.67 16.67 14.12
C HIS A 487 8.75 15.31 14.81
N TRP A 488 8.20 14.25 14.19
CA TRP A 488 8.42 12.86 14.63
C TRP A 488 9.72 12.27 14.04
N GLN A 489 10.41 13.01 13.17
CA GLN A 489 11.66 12.60 12.52
C GLN A 489 12.93 13.13 13.23
N SER A 490 12.80 14.01 14.23
CA SER A 490 13.92 14.64 14.97
C SER A 490 14.32 13.93 16.25
#